data_AF-A0A348WA12-F1
#
_entry.id   AF-A0A348WA12-F1
#
_cell.length_a   1.000
_cell.length_b   1.000
_cell.length_c   1.000
_cell.angle_alpha   90.00
_cell.angle_beta   90.00
_cell.angle_gamma   90.00
#
_symmetry.space_group_name_H-M   'P 1'
#
loop_
_entity.id
_entity.type
_entity.pdbx_description
1 polymer ?
#
loop_
_entity_poly.entity_id
_entity_poly.type
_entity_poly.pdbx_seq_one_letter_code
_entity_poly.pdbx_strand_id
1 'polypeptide(L)'
;MLGALRSSIARAGRAGFVRNVGVLAGGTAFAQGLVALSLPVLTRLYDPSDFSLLAVYIAVISILGVVSCLRLNIAVPLPADDADGMALTLLSLLAASGLSLLLGAIVFIWPDAVASLLGSPGIAGYLWMIPVGVWVASVYTALQYWASRKRRFTLITRTRMTRAIAGSGTQLGFGVIAQSGFGLLFGHMIYGGMGIVGLLMSVWRQDRAVLREVTALRLKGALSAYRRFPIWSVPEALFNTAGSQLPIILIAGYLVGPEAGFLMLAMRIMGLPMGLIGSSVGQVYLAEARDRKARGELAAFTRRTMWGLFVAGGPPLVLVGVLSPLLAGFVFGEDWARAGVLVAWMTPWFVLQFVTSPVSAILHVEGRLVLAMILQALGLLLRAGAVLAALVWTPEIASEVFAVSGAVFYGVFMMVVYFVAGAGERAQ
;
A
#
# COMPACT_ATOMS: atom_id res chain seq x y z
N MET A 1 -16.13 20.66 -41.38
CA MET A 1 -14.68 20.63 -41.06
C MET A 1 -14.39 20.64 -39.55
N LEU A 2 -15.03 21.52 -38.76
CA LEU A 2 -14.86 21.58 -37.29
C LEU A 2 -15.30 20.31 -36.52
N GLY A 3 -16.33 19.60 -36.99
CA GLY A 3 -16.79 18.35 -36.38
C GLY A 3 -15.80 17.18 -36.55
N ALA A 4 -15.15 17.08 -37.71
CA ALA A 4 -14.13 16.06 -37.98
C ALA A 4 -12.87 16.29 -37.13
N LEU A 5 -12.43 17.55 -36.99
CA LEU A 5 -11.32 17.93 -36.12
C LEU A 5 -11.60 17.63 -34.63
N ARG A 6 -12.80 17.95 -34.13
CA ARG A 6 -13.21 17.59 -32.76
C ARG A 6 -13.25 16.08 -32.54
N SER A 7 -13.74 15.31 -33.53
CA SER A 7 -13.77 13.85 -33.46
C SER A 7 -12.38 13.21 -33.49
N SER A 8 -11.43 13.79 -34.21
CA SER A 8 -10.05 13.30 -34.31
C SER A 8 -9.25 13.66 -33.06
N ILE A 9 -9.45 14.85 -32.48
CA ILE A 9 -8.85 15.25 -31.20
C ILE A 9 -9.40 14.38 -30.04
N ALA A 10 -10.70 14.10 -30.03
CA ALA A 10 -11.30 13.20 -29.04
C ALA A 10 -10.80 11.75 -29.19
N ARG A 11 -10.63 11.26 -30.43
CA ARG A 11 -10.04 9.93 -30.71
C ARG A 11 -8.56 9.86 -30.32
N ALA A 12 -7.77 10.89 -30.61
CA ALA A 12 -6.37 10.97 -30.21
C ALA A 12 -6.21 11.04 -28.67
N GLY A 13 -7.08 11.79 -27.99
CA GLY A 13 -7.14 11.84 -26.52
C GLY A 13 -7.48 10.49 -25.90
N ARG A 14 -8.47 9.77 -26.46
CA ARG A 14 -8.82 8.40 -26.04
C ARG A 14 -7.69 7.42 -26.30
N ALA A 15 -7.03 7.47 -27.45
CA ALA A 15 -5.90 6.59 -27.77
C ALA A 15 -4.71 6.82 -26.83
N GLY A 16 -4.38 8.08 -26.51
CA GLY A 16 -3.33 8.42 -25.56
C GLY A 16 -3.65 7.98 -24.12
N PHE A 17 -4.91 8.12 -23.70
CA PHE A 17 -5.38 7.65 -22.40
C PHE A 17 -5.29 6.13 -22.26
N VAL A 18 -5.84 5.37 -23.22
CA VAL A 18 -5.81 3.90 -23.21
C VAL A 18 -4.37 3.38 -23.22
N ARG A 19 -3.49 3.99 -24.03
CA ARG A 19 -2.06 3.66 -24.03
C ARG A 19 -1.41 3.89 -22.66
N ASN A 20 -1.68 5.02 -22.02
CA ASN A 20 -1.08 5.35 -20.72
C ASN A 20 -1.57 4.43 -19.59
N VAL A 21 -2.87 4.07 -19.60
CA VAL A 21 -3.44 3.09 -18.67
C VAL A 21 -2.83 1.71 -18.91
N GLY A 22 -2.75 1.27 -20.17
CA GLY A 22 -2.12 -0.02 -20.53
C GLY A 22 -0.66 -0.12 -20.11
N VAL A 23 0.12 0.96 -20.29
CA VAL A 23 1.52 1.03 -19.85
C VAL A 23 1.64 0.92 -18.33
N LEU A 24 0.82 1.65 -17.56
CA LEU A 24 0.83 1.58 -16.10
C LEU A 24 0.37 0.22 -15.57
N ALA A 25 -0.70 -0.33 -16.13
CA ALA A 25 -1.28 -1.60 -15.74
C ALA A 25 -0.30 -2.74 -16.05
N GLY A 26 0.23 -2.80 -17.28
CA GLY A 26 1.24 -3.78 -17.68
C GLY A 26 2.52 -3.67 -16.86
N GLY A 27 2.97 -2.44 -16.56
CA GLY A 27 4.11 -2.19 -15.67
C GLY A 27 3.92 -2.72 -14.26
N THR A 28 2.71 -2.54 -13.72
CA THR A 28 2.36 -3.02 -12.39
C THR A 28 2.23 -4.53 -12.37
N ALA A 29 1.59 -5.11 -13.39
CA ALA A 29 1.45 -6.55 -13.57
C ALA A 29 2.79 -7.26 -13.65
N PHE A 30 3.71 -6.74 -14.46
CA PHE A 30 5.06 -7.26 -14.54
C PHE A 30 5.79 -7.18 -13.19
N ALA A 31 5.76 -6.02 -12.52
CA ALA A 31 6.46 -5.82 -11.26
C ALA A 31 5.94 -6.76 -10.16
N GLN A 32 4.62 -6.88 -10.02
CA GLN A 32 4.00 -7.76 -9.03
C GLN A 32 4.21 -9.24 -9.39
N GLY A 33 4.09 -9.60 -10.67
CA GLY A 33 4.35 -10.95 -11.15
C GLY A 33 5.79 -11.39 -10.89
N LEU A 34 6.77 -10.51 -11.11
CA LEU A 34 8.17 -10.80 -10.83
C LEU A 34 8.42 -11.04 -9.33
N VAL A 35 7.85 -10.20 -8.46
CA VAL A 35 7.95 -10.38 -7.01
C VAL A 35 7.24 -11.65 -6.55
N ALA A 36 6.10 -12.00 -7.16
CA ALA A 36 5.39 -13.24 -6.84
C ALA A 36 6.18 -14.48 -7.26
N LEU A 37 6.76 -14.46 -8.46
CA LEU A 37 7.55 -15.56 -9.01
C LEU A 37 8.90 -15.72 -8.30
N SER A 38 9.41 -14.68 -7.64
CA SER A 38 10.61 -14.82 -6.80
C SER A 38 10.31 -15.49 -5.46
N LEU A 39 9.06 -15.49 -4.97
CA LEU A 39 8.72 -16.07 -3.66
C LEU A 39 9.11 -17.55 -3.51
N PRO A 40 8.78 -18.48 -4.44
CA PRO A 40 9.16 -19.89 -4.30
C PRO A 40 10.67 -20.12 -4.23
N VAL A 41 11.45 -19.24 -4.84
CA VAL A 41 12.92 -19.32 -4.78
C VAL A 41 13.41 -18.72 -3.47
N LEU A 42 12.86 -17.57 -3.05
CA LEU A 42 13.23 -16.92 -1.79
C LEU A 42 12.90 -17.80 -0.57
N THR A 43 11.76 -18.49 -0.56
CA THR A 43 11.37 -19.38 0.54
C THR A 43 12.25 -20.61 0.67
N ARG A 44 13.01 -20.96 -0.38
CA ARG A 44 14.03 -22.04 -0.34
C ARG A 44 15.42 -21.54 0.05
N LEU A 45 15.67 -20.23 -0.05
CA LEU A 45 16.95 -19.62 0.29
C LEU A 45 17.01 -19.06 1.71
N TYR A 46 15.85 -18.69 2.26
CA TYR A 46 15.73 -18.04 3.56
C TYR A 46 14.79 -18.81 4.48
N ASP A 47 15.11 -18.79 5.77
CA ASP A 47 14.27 -19.39 6.79
C ASP A 47 13.00 -18.56 7.06
N PRO A 48 11.92 -19.20 7.53
CA PRO A 48 10.71 -18.49 7.96
C PRO A 48 10.94 -17.41 9.04
N SER A 49 11.98 -17.55 9.86
CA SER A 49 12.38 -16.56 10.87
C SER A 49 12.92 -15.26 10.24
N ASP A 50 13.67 -15.35 9.15
CA ASP A 50 14.14 -14.16 8.41
C ASP A 50 12.96 -13.39 7.80
N PHE A 51 11.94 -14.11 7.35
CA PHE A 51 10.70 -13.51 6.87
C PHE A 51 9.90 -12.84 8.00
N SER A 52 10.00 -13.31 9.24
CA SER A 52 9.45 -12.64 10.42
C SER A 52 10.11 -11.26 10.63
N LEU A 53 11.45 -11.18 10.51
CA LEU A 53 12.19 -9.91 10.55
C LEU A 53 11.74 -8.97 9.41
N LEU A 54 11.59 -9.52 8.20
CA LEU A 54 11.09 -8.76 7.05
C LEU A 54 9.66 -8.26 7.28
N ALA A 55 8.79 -9.06 7.88
CA ALA A 55 7.41 -8.70 8.18
C ALA A 55 7.35 -7.48 9.12
N VAL A 56 8.12 -7.51 10.21
CA VAL A 56 8.24 -6.39 11.15
C VAL A 56 8.81 -5.15 10.44
N TYR A 57 9.88 -5.32 9.65
CA TYR A 57 10.49 -4.24 8.89
C TYR A 57 9.49 -3.55 7.94
N ILE A 58 8.74 -4.34 7.17
CA ILE A 58 7.72 -3.83 6.24
C ILE A 58 6.58 -3.15 7.00
N ALA A 59 6.13 -3.73 8.11
CA ALA A 59 5.04 -3.17 8.92
C ALA A 59 5.43 -1.79 9.49
N VAL A 60 6.63 -1.66 10.05
CA VAL A 60 7.17 -0.40 10.58
C VAL A 60 7.30 0.64 9.47
N ILE A 61 7.92 0.29 8.33
CA ILE A 61 8.04 1.21 7.18
C ILE A 61 6.68 1.64 6.66
N SER A 62 5.71 0.73 6.60
CA SER A 62 4.37 1.03 6.11
C SER A 62 3.66 2.04 7.01
N ILE A 63 3.74 1.88 8.33
CA ILE A 63 3.15 2.82 9.29
C ILE A 63 3.86 4.18 9.21
N LEU A 64 5.19 4.20 9.33
CA LEU A 64 5.97 5.44 9.34
C LEU A 64 5.93 6.18 8.00
N GLY A 65 5.81 5.45 6.89
CA GLY A 65 5.68 5.99 5.53
C GLY A 65 4.36 6.75 5.29
N VAL A 66 3.32 6.52 6.10
CA VAL A 66 2.09 7.34 6.05
C VAL A 66 2.36 8.75 6.56
N VAL A 67 3.14 8.87 7.63
CA VAL A 67 3.41 10.12 8.34
C VAL A 67 4.56 10.90 7.70
N SER A 68 5.51 10.21 7.07
CA SER A 68 6.76 10.78 6.54
C SER A 68 6.56 11.98 5.62
N CYS A 69 5.62 11.92 4.67
CA CYS A 69 5.32 13.04 3.77
C CYS A 69 4.19 13.94 4.27
N LEU A 70 3.67 13.73 5.49
CA LEU A 70 2.46 14.38 6.02
C LEU A 70 1.25 14.31 5.08
N ARG A 71 1.25 13.29 4.20
CA ARG A 71 0.33 13.10 3.07
C ARG A 71 0.23 14.28 2.09
N LEU A 72 1.15 15.25 2.15
CA LEU A 72 1.24 16.36 1.20
C LEU A 72 1.57 15.86 -0.22
N ASN A 73 2.26 14.72 -0.34
CA ASN A 73 2.58 14.04 -1.59
C ASN A 73 1.33 13.69 -2.40
N ILE A 74 0.22 13.31 -1.74
CA ILE A 74 -1.04 12.97 -2.40
C ILE A 74 -1.74 14.23 -2.94
N ALA A 75 -1.47 15.40 -2.34
CA ALA A 75 -2.03 16.68 -2.77
C ALA A 75 -1.31 17.28 -3.99
N VAL A 76 -0.13 16.77 -4.37
CA VAL A 76 0.69 17.29 -5.49
C VAL A 76 -0.09 17.46 -6.81
N PRO A 77 -1.03 16.57 -7.20
CA PRO A 77 -1.82 16.75 -8.42
C PRO A 77 -2.94 17.81 -8.34
N LEU A 78 -3.24 18.34 -7.15
CA LEU A 78 -4.42 19.22 -6.92
C LEU A 78 -4.23 20.68 -7.35
N PRO A 79 -3.08 21.35 -7.10
CA PRO A 79 -2.91 22.73 -7.53
C PRO A 79 -3.05 22.89 -9.04
N ALA A 80 -3.61 24.01 -9.51
CA ALA A 80 -3.61 24.33 -10.93
C ALA A 80 -2.20 24.70 -11.41
N ASP A 81 -1.47 25.48 -10.61
CA ASP A 81 -0.11 25.90 -10.91
C ASP A 81 0.93 24.80 -10.61
N ASP A 82 1.93 24.69 -11.46
CA ASP A 82 2.99 23.71 -11.34
C ASP A 82 4.00 24.07 -10.25
N ALA A 83 4.25 25.34 -9.99
CA ALA A 83 5.14 25.75 -8.91
C ALA A 83 4.54 25.43 -7.53
N ASP A 84 3.23 25.57 -7.34
CA ASP A 84 2.54 25.13 -6.12
C ASP A 84 2.59 23.61 -5.93
N GLY A 85 2.41 22.84 -7.01
CA GLY A 85 2.58 21.38 -6.99
C GLY A 85 4.03 20.97 -6.66
N MET A 86 5.01 21.70 -7.17
CA MET A 86 6.42 21.49 -6.85
C MET A 86 6.72 21.87 -5.40
N ALA A 87 6.15 22.96 -4.89
CA ALA A 87 6.26 23.37 -3.49
C ALA A 87 5.75 22.26 -2.54
N LEU A 88 4.59 21.64 -2.84
CA LEU A 88 4.10 20.48 -2.09
C LEU A 88 5.04 19.27 -2.18
N THR A 89 5.65 19.04 -3.34
CA THR A 89 6.62 17.96 -3.53
C THR A 89 7.86 18.19 -2.65
N LEU A 90 8.41 19.41 -2.64
CA LEU A 90 9.54 19.77 -1.79
C LEU A 90 9.20 19.70 -0.31
N LEU A 91 8.04 20.19 0.12
CA LEU A 91 7.57 20.04 1.51
C LEU A 91 7.48 18.58 1.92
N SER A 92 7.00 17.70 1.04
CA SER A 92 6.93 16.26 1.29
C SER A 92 8.31 15.63 1.47
N LEU A 93 9.30 16.05 0.66
CA LEU A 93 10.69 15.59 0.74
C LEU A 93 11.40 16.10 2.01
N LEU A 94 11.16 17.36 2.39
CA LEU A 94 11.67 17.95 3.61
C LEU A 94 11.09 17.24 4.85
N ALA A 95 9.77 17.02 4.88
CA ALA A 95 9.11 16.28 5.95
C ALA A 95 9.66 14.85 6.08
N ALA A 96 9.81 14.15 4.95
CA ALA A 96 10.35 12.79 4.94
C ALA A 96 11.79 12.73 5.43
N SER A 97 12.61 13.71 5.05
CA SER A 97 14.00 13.82 5.51
C SER A 97 14.06 14.16 7.00
N GLY A 98 13.25 15.10 7.47
CA GLY A 98 13.15 15.45 8.89
C GLY A 98 12.72 14.26 9.75
N LEU A 99 11.68 13.53 9.34
CA LEU A 99 11.23 12.34 10.06
C LEU A 99 12.31 11.24 10.04
N SER A 100 12.95 10.99 8.90
CA SER A 100 14.03 9.99 8.82
C SER A 100 15.21 10.33 9.72
N LEU A 101 15.60 11.60 9.82
CA LEU A 101 16.67 12.03 10.71
C LEU A 101 16.28 11.86 12.17
N LEU A 102 15.04 12.19 12.53
CA LEU A 102 14.50 11.96 13.87
C LEU A 102 14.51 10.47 14.22
N LEU A 103 14.02 9.62 13.32
CA LEU A 103 14.05 8.17 13.50
C LEU A 103 15.47 7.63 13.60
N GLY A 104 16.40 8.15 12.78
CA GLY A 104 17.82 7.82 12.85
C GLY A 104 18.44 8.17 14.20
N ALA A 105 18.12 9.34 14.75
CA ALA A 105 18.56 9.74 16.07
C ALA A 105 17.98 8.82 17.17
N ILE A 106 16.69 8.48 17.11
CA ILE A 106 16.05 7.58 18.07
C ILE A 106 16.71 6.19 18.04
N VAL A 107 16.91 5.62 16.85
CA VAL A 107 17.55 4.31 16.66
C VAL A 107 19.00 4.32 17.15
N PHE A 108 19.73 5.41 16.92
CA PHE A 108 21.13 5.53 17.32
C PHE A 108 21.28 5.69 18.84
N ILE A 109 20.40 6.45 19.49
CA ILE A 109 20.47 6.73 20.93
C ILE A 109 19.90 5.57 21.76
N TRP A 110 18.83 4.92 21.30
CA TRP A 110 18.11 3.88 22.04
C TRP A 110 17.90 2.58 21.23
N PRO A 111 18.97 1.94 20.71
CA PRO A 111 18.84 0.75 19.88
C PRO A 111 18.13 -0.41 20.61
N ASP A 112 18.49 -0.68 21.87
CA ASP A 112 17.91 -1.78 22.65
C ASP A 112 16.44 -1.53 23.01
N ALA A 113 16.08 -0.27 23.30
CA ALA A 113 14.70 0.10 23.62
C ALA A 113 13.80 -0.01 22.38
N VAL A 114 14.32 0.33 21.19
CA VAL A 114 13.60 0.15 19.93
C VAL A 114 13.47 -1.33 19.59
N ALA A 115 14.54 -2.12 19.75
CA ALA A 115 14.50 -3.56 19.50
C ALA A 115 13.51 -4.29 20.42
N SER A 116 13.47 -3.91 21.71
CA SER A 116 12.53 -4.48 22.69
C SER A 116 11.09 -4.04 22.43
N LEU A 117 10.86 -2.78 22.02
CA LEU A 117 9.53 -2.30 21.63
C LEU A 117 8.97 -3.06 20.42
N LEU A 118 9.82 -3.41 19.46
CA LEU A 118 9.46 -4.23 18.31
C LEU A 118 9.31 -5.73 18.65
N GLY A 119 9.71 -6.13 19.86
CA GLY A 119 9.66 -7.51 20.35
C GLY A 119 10.50 -8.50 19.55
N SER A 120 11.45 -8.01 18.75
CA SER A 120 12.27 -8.84 17.86
C SER A 120 13.75 -8.54 18.08
N PRO A 121 14.43 -9.21 19.03
CA PRO A 121 15.84 -8.97 19.33
C PRO A 121 16.75 -9.12 18.10
N GLY A 122 16.42 -10.04 17.18
CA GLY A 122 17.15 -10.25 15.94
C GLY A 122 17.13 -9.07 14.96
N ILE A 123 16.26 -8.06 15.19
CA ILE A 123 16.19 -6.87 14.33
C ILE A 123 17.23 -5.81 14.72
N ALA A 124 17.88 -5.93 15.88
CA ALA A 124 18.78 -4.91 16.42
C ALA A 124 19.88 -4.49 15.43
N GLY A 125 20.51 -5.47 14.77
CA GLY A 125 21.55 -5.22 13.75
C GLY A 125 21.05 -4.56 12.46
N TYR A 126 19.73 -4.54 12.25
CA TYR A 126 19.07 -4.00 11.05
C TYR A 126 18.30 -2.70 11.31
N LEU A 127 18.26 -2.20 12.56
CA LEU A 127 17.46 -1.02 12.92
C LEU A 127 17.80 0.22 12.09
N TRP A 128 19.07 0.39 11.68
CA TRP A 128 19.51 1.50 10.84
C TRP A 128 18.81 1.51 9.46
N MET A 129 18.32 0.36 8.99
CA MET A 129 17.61 0.23 7.72
C MET A 129 16.18 0.79 7.79
N ILE A 130 15.63 0.99 8.99
CA ILE A 130 14.30 1.56 9.19
C ILE A 130 14.26 3.04 8.76
N PRO A 131 15.06 3.97 9.33
CA PRO A 131 15.05 5.36 8.91
C PRO A 131 15.40 5.51 7.42
N VAL A 132 16.41 4.79 6.94
CA VAL A 132 16.80 4.80 5.52
C VAL A 132 15.66 4.28 4.65
N GLY A 133 15.04 3.14 5.00
CA GLY A 133 13.93 2.57 4.26
C GLY A 133 12.71 3.49 4.19
N VAL A 134 12.35 4.14 5.32
CA VAL A 134 11.29 5.15 5.36
C VAL A 134 11.63 6.32 4.44
N TRP A 135 12.84 6.86 4.53
CA TRP A 135 13.27 7.98 3.69
C TRP A 135 13.18 7.64 2.21
N VAL A 136 13.80 6.54 1.83
CA VAL A 136 13.87 6.05 0.46
C VAL A 136 12.47 5.82 -0.11
N ALA A 137 11.59 5.10 0.60
CA ALA A 137 10.23 4.84 0.15
C ALA A 137 9.41 6.14 0.00
N SER A 138 9.61 7.09 0.90
CA SER A 138 8.89 8.37 0.94
C SER A 138 9.34 9.30 -0.19
N VAL A 139 10.65 9.40 -0.42
CA VAL A 139 11.24 10.16 -1.53
C VAL A 139 10.74 9.62 -2.86
N TYR A 140 10.79 8.30 -3.05
CA TYR A 140 10.25 7.68 -4.26
C TYR A 140 8.78 8.04 -4.47
N THR A 141 7.97 7.92 -3.41
CA THR A 141 6.52 8.16 -3.48
C THR A 141 6.21 9.63 -3.83
N ALA A 142 6.87 10.59 -3.19
CA ALA A 142 6.70 12.02 -3.47
C ALA A 142 7.04 12.36 -4.94
N LEU A 143 8.17 11.85 -5.44
CA LEU A 143 8.59 12.06 -6.82
C LEU A 143 7.68 11.33 -7.83
N GLN A 144 7.14 10.16 -7.47
CA GLN A 144 6.18 9.43 -8.28
C GLN A 144 4.88 10.24 -8.46
N TYR A 145 4.38 10.90 -7.39
CA TYR A 145 3.21 11.78 -7.49
C TYR A 145 3.48 13.01 -8.39
N TRP A 146 4.67 13.61 -8.31
CA TRP A 146 5.06 14.68 -9.23
C TRP A 146 5.13 14.20 -10.69
N ALA A 147 5.77 13.06 -10.94
CA ALA A 147 5.81 12.46 -12.28
C ALA A 147 4.40 12.12 -12.80
N SER A 148 3.49 11.71 -11.91
CA SER A 148 2.09 11.43 -12.24
C SER A 148 1.33 12.71 -12.61
N ARG A 149 1.53 13.80 -11.87
CA ARG A 149 1.00 15.14 -12.22
C ARG A 149 1.44 15.56 -13.62
N LYS A 150 2.72 15.38 -13.94
CA LYS A 150 3.29 15.66 -15.27
C LYS A 150 2.96 14.60 -16.33
N ARG A 151 2.11 13.60 -16.01
CA ARG A 151 1.69 12.50 -16.89
C ARG A 151 2.84 11.69 -17.50
N ARG A 152 3.97 11.58 -16.79
CA ARG A 152 5.16 10.83 -17.23
C ARG A 152 5.03 9.33 -16.92
N PHE A 153 3.95 8.72 -17.40
CA PHE A 153 3.56 7.35 -17.04
C PHE A 153 4.57 6.28 -17.51
N THR A 154 5.24 6.50 -18.64
CA THR A 154 6.32 5.62 -19.11
C THR A 154 7.52 5.61 -18.15
N LEU A 155 7.90 6.78 -17.60
CA LEU A 155 8.98 6.87 -16.62
C LEU A 155 8.60 6.17 -15.31
N ILE A 156 7.37 6.38 -14.83
CA ILE A 156 6.85 5.69 -13.65
C ILE A 156 6.90 4.18 -13.86
N THR A 157 6.46 3.71 -15.03
CA THR A 157 6.47 2.28 -15.37
C THR A 157 7.88 1.71 -15.40
N ARG A 158 8.83 2.37 -16.07
CA ARG A 158 10.23 1.94 -16.11
C ARG A 158 10.82 1.85 -14.70
N THR A 159 10.61 2.87 -13.86
CA THR A 159 11.11 2.85 -12.48
C THR A 159 10.46 1.76 -11.63
N ARG A 160 9.16 1.49 -11.79
CA ARG A 160 8.49 0.36 -11.12
C ARG A 160 9.11 -0.98 -11.50
N MET A 161 9.34 -1.22 -12.79
CA MET A 161 10.00 -2.45 -13.26
C MET A 161 11.43 -2.56 -12.74
N THR A 162 12.23 -1.48 -12.83
CA THR A 162 13.61 -1.47 -12.32
C THR A 162 13.67 -1.76 -10.82
N ARG A 163 12.73 -1.24 -10.02
CA ARG A 163 12.64 -1.55 -8.58
C ARG A 163 12.33 -3.00 -8.30
N ALA A 164 11.37 -3.58 -9.03
CA ALA A 164 11.02 -4.98 -8.87
C ALA A 164 12.19 -5.91 -9.22
N ILE A 165 12.89 -5.62 -10.32
CA ILE A 165 14.07 -6.38 -10.77
C ILE A 165 15.22 -6.21 -9.77
N ALA A 166 15.56 -4.98 -9.41
CA ALA A 166 16.67 -4.73 -8.51
C ALA A 166 16.40 -5.28 -7.11
N GLY A 167 15.21 -5.04 -6.55
CA GLY A 167 14.82 -5.56 -5.24
C GLY A 167 14.83 -7.09 -5.20
N SER A 168 14.10 -7.74 -6.11
CA SER A 168 14.06 -9.21 -6.15
C SER A 168 15.43 -9.82 -6.48
N GLY A 169 16.17 -9.20 -7.40
CA GLY A 169 17.53 -9.61 -7.75
C GLY A 169 18.51 -9.50 -6.59
N THR A 170 18.41 -8.44 -5.78
CA THR A 170 19.20 -8.30 -4.54
C THR A 170 18.81 -9.35 -3.51
N GLN A 171 17.51 -9.60 -3.29
CA GLN A 171 17.06 -10.64 -2.36
C GLN A 171 17.54 -12.03 -2.77
N LEU A 172 17.44 -12.36 -4.06
CA LEU A 172 17.91 -13.64 -4.60
C LEU A 172 19.44 -13.75 -4.56
N GLY A 173 20.15 -12.69 -4.99
CA GLY A 173 21.61 -12.67 -5.03
C GLY A 173 22.23 -12.83 -3.65
N PHE A 174 21.76 -12.08 -2.65
CA PHE A 174 22.24 -12.25 -1.27
C PHE A 174 21.81 -13.59 -0.67
N GLY A 175 20.64 -14.11 -1.02
CA GLY A 175 20.17 -15.40 -0.48
C GLY A 175 21.07 -16.58 -0.89
N VAL A 176 21.78 -16.46 -2.01
CA VAL A 176 22.79 -17.46 -2.44
C VAL A 176 24.14 -17.25 -1.75
N ILE A 177 24.52 -16.00 -1.43
CA ILE A 177 25.83 -15.66 -0.88
C ILE A 177 25.88 -15.81 0.64
N ALA A 178 24.80 -15.41 1.33
CA ALA A 178 24.71 -15.40 2.78
C ALA A 178 23.28 -15.74 3.23
N GLN A 179 23.14 -16.82 3.99
CA GLN A 179 21.89 -17.21 4.65
C GLN A 179 21.65 -16.31 5.89
N SER A 180 21.30 -15.06 5.65
CA SER A 180 20.93 -14.11 6.70
C SER A 180 19.80 -13.19 6.23
N GLY A 181 18.90 -12.82 7.15
CA GLY A 181 17.83 -11.85 6.88
C GLY A 181 18.29 -10.50 6.30
N PHE A 182 19.57 -10.16 6.39
CA PHE A 182 20.12 -8.94 5.76
C PHE A 182 19.76 -8.83 4.28
N GLY A 183 19.97 -9.89 3.49
CA GLY A 183 19.70 -9.88 2.05
C GLY A 183 18.24 -9.59 1.73
N LEU A 184 17.34 -10.14 2.55
CA LEU A 184 15.91 -10.00 2.43
C LEU A 184 15.45 -8.56 2.75
N LEU A 185 15.91 -7.99 3.87
CA LEU A 185 15.62 -6.61 4.28
C LEU A 185 16.27 -5.60 3.32
N PHE A 186 17.52 -5.82 2.94
CA PHE A 186 18.29 -4.91 2.08
C PHE A 186 17.70 -4.87 0.68
N GLY A 187 17.33 -6.03 0.13
CA GLY A 187 16.61 -6.07 -1.14
C GLY A 187 15.26 -5.37 -1.09
N HIS A 188 14.53 -5.40 0.05
CA HIS A 188 13.32 -4.60 0.21
C HIS A 188 13.60 -3.09 0.27
N MET A 189 14.68 -2.67 0.93
CA MET A 189 15.12 -1.27 0.94
C MET A 189 15.49 -0.79 -0.47
N ILE A 190 16.21 -1.61 -1.24
CA ILE A 190 16.55 -1.38 -2.65
C ILE A 190 15.28 -1.30 -3.52
N TYR A 191 14.30 -2.18 -3.29
CA TYR A 191 12.99 -2.10 -3.94
C TYR A 191 12.30 -0.76 -3.70
N GLY A 192 12.38 -0.22 -2.48
CA GLY A 192 11.85 1.10 -2.14
C GLY A 192 12.52 2.25 -2.89
N GLY A 193 13.82 2.14 -3.17
CA GLY A 193 14.67 3.26 -3.61
C GLY A 193 15.15 3.29 -5.03
N MET A 194 15.21 2.13 -5.67
CA MET A 194 15.65 2.07 -7.05
C MET A 194 14.76 2.96 -7.92
N GLY A 195 15.33 3.66 -8.88
CA GLY A 195 14.58 4.62 -9.70
C GLY A 195 14.32 6.00 -9.07
N ILE A 196 14.67 6.26 -7.80
CA ILE A 196 14.72 7.64 -7.26
C ILE A 196 15.64 8.50 -8.14
N VAL A 197 16.82 7.99 -8.49
CA VAL A 197 17.78 8.70 -9.35
C VAL A 197 17.15 9.08 -10.69
N GLY A 198 16.42 8.16 -11.32
CA GLY A 198 15.73 8.42 -12.58
C GLY A 198 14.62 9.48 -12.47
N LEU A 199 13.87 9.48 -11.36
CA LEU A 199 12.84 10.48 -11.10
C LEU A 199 13.45 11.86 -10.78
N LEU A 200 14.50 11.91 -9.95
CA LEU A 200 15.24 13.14 -9.65
C LEU A 200 15.88 13.74 -10.90
N MET A 201 16.51 12.92 -11.74
CA MET A 201 17.07 13.36 -13.01
C MET A 201 15.98 13.91 -13.94
N SER A 202 14.77 13.35 -13.93
CA SER A 202 13.64 13.88 -14.68
C SER A 202 13.23 15.27 -14.20
N VAL A 203 13.13 15.47 -12.88
CA VAL A 203 12.87 16.79 -12.28
C VAL A 203 13.96 17.78 -12.65
N TRP A 204 15.24 17.40 -12.49
CA TRP A 204 16.37 18.27 -12.76
C TRP A 204 16.50 18.68 -14.24
N ARG A 205 16.23 17.76 -15.17
CA ARG A 205 16.39 18.02 -16.61
C ARG A 205 15.17 18.69 -17.23
N GLN A 206 13.96 18.40 -16.75
CA GLN A 206 12.71 18.81 -17.41
C GLN A 206 11.91 19.85 -16.62
N ASP A 207 12.07 19.94 -15.29
CA ASP A 207 11.29 20.84 -14.43
C ASP A 207 12.15 21.86 -13.69
N ARG A 208 13.40 22.10 -14.16
CA ARG A 208 14.33 23.04 -13.52
C ARG A 208 13.78 24.46 -13.42
N ALA A 209 13.01 24.89 -14.42
CA ALA A 209 12.37 26.20 -14.41
C ALA A 209 11.35 26.29 -13.27
N VAL A 210 10.43 25.33 -13.20
CA VAL A 210 9.42 25.25 -12.13
C VAL A 210 10.08 25.15 -10.74
N LEU A 211 11.17 24.40 -10.62
CA LEU A 211 11.90 24.28 -9.36
C LEU A 211 12.48 25.63 -8.89
N ARG A 212 12.97 26.46 -9.82
CA ARG A 212 13.50 27.81 -9.52
C ARG A 212 12.40 28.80 -9.12
N GLU A 213 11.16 28.55 -9.52
CA GLU A 213 10.03 29.40 -9.17
C GLU A 213 9.49 29.14 -7.75
N VAL A 214 9.96 28.10 -7.06
CA VAL A 214 9.54 27.81 -5.69
C VAL A 214 10.26 28.73 -4.73
N THR A 215 9.51 29.57 -4.03
CA THR A 215 9.99 30.49 -2.99
C THR A 215 9.51 30.06 -1.61
N ALA A 216 10.15 30.58 -0.54
CA ALA A 216 9.71 30.34 0.84
C ALA A 216 8.25 30.78 1.07
N LEU A 217 7.81 31.85 0.42
CA LEU A 217 6.43 32.32 0.47
C LEU A 217 5.46 31.30 -0.15
N ARG A 218 5.82 30.72 -1.31
CA ARG A 218 5.03 29.65 -1.95
C ARG A 218 5.00 28.37 -1.12
N LEU A 219 6.11 27.98 -0.49
CA LEU A 219 6.13 26.85 0.44
C LEU A 219 5.16 27.08 1.61
N LYS A 220 5.22 28.24 2.25
CA LYS A 220 4.30 28.59 3.35
C LYS A 220 2.85 28.66 2.88
N GLY A 221 2.60 29.23 1.70
CA GLY A 221 1.28 29.30 1.08
C GLY A 221 0.69 27.92 0.79
N ALA A 222 1.47 27.03 0.18
CA ALA A 222 1.08 25.65 -0.10
C ALA A 222 0.79 24.87 1.18
N LEU A 223 1.65 24.98 2.21
CA LEU A 223 1.40 24.32 3.49
C LEU A 223 0.11 24.82 4.16
N SER A 224 -0.14 26.13 4.14
CA SER A 224 -1.36 26.72 4.70
C SER A 224 -2.61 26.26 3.95
N ALA A 225 -2.59 26.30 2.62
CA ALA A 225 -3.72 25.92 1.76
C ALA A 225 -4.07 24.43 1.88
N TYR A 226 -3.07 23.57 2.10
CA TYR A 226 -3.23 22.12 2.18
C TYR A 226 -3.09 21.55 3.60
N ARG A 227 -3.15 22.39 4.66
CA ARG A 227 -3.02 21.97 6.07
C ARG A 227 -4.00 20.89 6.53
N ARG A 228 -5.14 20.75 5.83
CA ARG A 228 -6.13 19.69 6.07
C ARG A 228 -5.59 18.28 5.86
N PHE A 229 -4.55 18.11 5.03
CA PHE A 229 -3.94 16.80 4.77
C PHE A 229 -3.21 16.27 6.01
N PRO A 230 -2.25 17.00 6.61
CA PRO A 230 -1.64 16.63 7.88
C PRO A 230 -2.66 16.44 9.01
N ILE A 231 -3.67 17.31 9.11
CA ILE A 231 -4.60 17.31 10.25
C ILE A 231 -5.61 16.17 10.19
N TRP A 232 -6.18 15.89 9.01
CA TRP A 232 -7.29 14.94 8.87
C TRP A 232 -6.93 13.67 8.11
N SER A 233 -6.14 13.80 7.04
CA SER A 233 -5.82 12.65 6.19
C SER A 233 -4.72 11.78 6.79
N VAL A 234 -3.77 12.35 7.55
CA VAL A 234 -2.74 11.54 8.24
C VAL A 234 -3.35 10.64 9.29
N PRO A 235 -4.18 11.11 10.25
CA PRO A 235 -4.80 10.22 11.23
C PRO A 235 -5.68 9.14 10.60
N GLU A 236 -6.51 9.49 9.61
CA GLU A 236 -7.35 8.54 8.88
C GLU A 236 -6.53 7.40 8.25
N ALA A 237 -5.47 7.76 7.51
CA ALA A 237 -4.61 6.78 6.88
C ALA A 237 -3.76 6.01 7.88
N LEU A 238 -3.36 6.65 8.98
CA LEU A 238 -2.61 6.00 10.05
C LEU A 238 -3.46 4.93 10.72
N PHE A 239 -4.74 5.20 11.03
CA PHE A 239 -5.64 4.18 11.59
C PHE A 239 -5.82 3.00 10.65
N ASN A 240 -6.01 3.25 9.35
CA ASN A 240 -6.15 2.19 8.36
C ASN A 240 -4.88 1.31 8.30
N THR A 241 -3.73 1.92 8.07
CA THR A 241 -2.44 1.21 7.93
C THR A 241 -2.05 0.53 9.24
N ALA A 242 -2.14 1.22 10.37
CA ALA A 242 -1.86 0.67 11.68
C ALA A 242 -2.76 -0.53 11.98
N GLY A 243 -4.04 -0.49 11.61
CA GLY A 243 -4.94 -1.63 11.83
C GLY A 243 -4.56 -2.87 11.02
N SER A 244 -3.84 -2.73 9.90
CA SER A 244 -3.29 -3.87 9.13
C SER A 244 -1.88 -4.29 9.54
N GLN A 245 -1.08 -3.37 10.09
CA GLN A 245 0.36 -3.57 10.30
C GLN A 245 0.73 -3.78 11.78
N LEU A 246 0.02 -3.14 12.72
CA LEU A 246 0.26 -3.35 14.16
C LEU A 246 0.01 -4.81 14.58
N PRO A 247 -1.04 -5.52 14.12
CA PRO A 247 -1.21 -6.94 14.44
C PRO A 247 0.01 -7.79 14.08
N ILE A 248 0.70 -7.49 12.98
CA ILE A 248 1.92 -8.21 12.55
C ILE A 248 3.06 -7.95 13.53
N ILE A 249 3.25 -6.69 13.94
CA ILE A 249 4.29 -6.33 14.93
C ILE A 249 3.98 -6.97 16.29
N LEU A 250 2.72 -6.98 16.72
CA LEU A 250 2.30 -7.62 17.97
C LEU A 250 2.54 -9.14 17.95
N ILE A 251 2.17 -9.80 16.86
CA ILE A 251 2.41 -11.24 16.68
C ILE A 251 3.91 -11.53 16.68
N ALA A 252 4.71 -10.80 15.91
CA ALA A 252 6.16 -10.99 15.88
C ALA A 252 6.83 -10.75 17.24
N GLY A 253 6.31 -9.80 18.02
CA GLY A 253 6.90 -9.41 19.28
C GLY A 253 6.55 -10.30 20.48
N TYR A 254 5.37 -10.94 20.46
CA TYR A 254 4.89 -11.79 21.55
C TYR A 254 5.05 -13.28 21.24
N LEU A 255 4.94 -13.69 19.98
CA LEU A 255 5.11 -15.08 19.58
C LEU A 255 6.55 -15.29 19.11
N VAL A 256 7.33 -15.97 19.95
CA VAL A 256 8.67 -16.41 19.56
C VAL A 256 8.55 -17.38 18.39
N GLY A 257 9.12 -17.01 17.24
CA GLY A 257 9.20 -17.90 16.07
C GLY A 257 8.84 -17.24 14.73
N PRO A 258 8.52 -18.07 13.72
CA PRO A 258 8.34 -17.63 12.33
C PRO A 258 6.92 -17.17 11.97
N GLU A 259 6.01 -17.08 12.94
CA GLU A 259 4.57 -16.89 12.68
C GLU A 259 4.26 -15.62 11.88
N ALA A 260 4.93 -14.49 12.17
CA ALA A 260 4.79 -13.27 11.38
C ALA A 260 5.35 -13.40 9.95
N GLY A 261 6.35 -14.27 9.75
CA GLY A 261 6.87 -14.62 8.42
C GLY A 261 5.84 -15.39 7.60
N PHE A 262 5.14 -16.34 8.20
CA PHE A 262 4.03 -17.06 7.55
C PHE A 262 2.88 -16.12 7.19
N LEU A 263 2.49 -15.21 8.10
CA LEU A 263 1.50 -14.19 7.82
C LEU A 263 1.91 -13.28 6.66
N MET A 264 3.18 -12.86 6.63
CA MET A 264 3.67 -11.99 5.56
C MET A 264 3.64 -12.69 4.20
N LEU A 265 4.02 -13.98 4.13
CA LEU A 265 3.91 -14.77 2.91
C LEU A 265 2.44 -14.91 2.48
N ALA A 266 1.54 -15.26 3.40
CA ALA A 266 0.11 -15.40 3.14
C ALA A 266 -0.51 -14.09 2.61
N MET A 267 -0.19 -12.96 3.26
CA MET A 267 -0.62 -11.63 2.81
C MET A 267 -0.11 -11.26 1.43
N ARG A 268 1.12 -11.63 1.08
CA ARG A 268 1.68 -11.37 -0.26
C ARG A 268 0.91 -12.14 -1.32
N ILE A 269 0.68 -13.44 -1.11
CA ILE A 269 -0.07 -14.29 -2.05
C ILE A 269 -1.47 -13.70 -2.29
N MET A 270 -2.17 -13.38 -1.22
CA MET A 270 -3.55 -12.88 -1.29
C MET A 270 -3.64 -11.42 -1.79
N GLY A 271 -2.57 -10.63 -1.63
CA GLY A 271 -2.52 -9.23 -2.04
C GLY A 271 -2.33 -9.00 -3.55
N LEU A 272 -1.82 -9.97 -4.29
CA LEU A 272 -1.56 -9.87 -5.74
C LEU A 272 -2.80 -9.47 -6.55
N PRO A 273 -3.96 -10.18 -6.47
CA PRO A 273 -5.15 -9.83 -7.24
C PRO A 273 -5.70 -8.45 -6.89
N MET A 274 -5.58 -8.04 -5.61
CA MET A 274 -6.03 -6.72 -5.15
C MET A 274 -5.27 -5.58 -5.84
N GLY A 275 -3.96 -5.74 -6.02
CA GLY A 275 -3.12 -4.75 -6.70
C GLY A 275 -3.43 -4.62 -8.19
N LEU A 276 -3.71 -5.73 -8.86
CA LEU A 276 -3.92 -5.77 -10.32
C LEU A 276 -5.31 -5.29 -10.73
N ILE A 277 -6.36 -5.82 -10.10
CA ILE A 277 -7.74 -5.57 -10.52
C ILE A 277 -8.37 -4.47 -9.65
N GLY A 278 -8.20 -4.57 -8.33
CA GLY A 278 -8.86 -3.68 -7.37
C GLY A 278 -8.47 -2.21 -7.56
N SER A 279 -7.19 -1.93 -7.81
CA SER A 279 -6.70 -0.55 -8.02
C SER A 279 -7.27 0.09 -9.29
N SER A 280 -7.34 -0.66 -10.40
CA SER A 280 -7.91 -0.17 -11.66
C SER A 280 -9.41 0.06 -11.56
N VAL A 281 -10.15 -0.88 -10.96
CA VAL A 281 -11.60 -0.73 -10.75
C VAL A 281 -11.89 0.46 -9.82
N GLY A 282 -11.11 0.64 -8.76
CA GLY A 282 -11.30 1.76 -7.82
C GLY A 282 -11.10 3.13 -8.46
N GLN A 283 -10.14 3.26 -9.39
CA GLN A 283 -9.93 4.49 -10.15
C GLN A 283 -11.11 4.82 -11.07
N VAL A 284 -11.64 3.81 -11.78
CA VAL A 284 -12.81 3.98 -12.65
C VAL A 284 -14.05 4.30 -11.82
N TYR A 285 -14.25 3.58 -10.71
CA TYR A 285 -15.34 3.83 -9.78
C TYR A 285 -15.33 5.28 -9.26
N LEU A 286 -14.18 5.76 -8.79
CA LEU A 286 -14.04 7.14 -8.31
C LEU A 286 -14.35 8.17 -9.40
N ALA A 287 -13.92 7.90 -10.64
CA ALA A 287 -14.17 8.80 -11.77
C ALA A 287 -15.65 8.87 -12.16
N GLU A 288 -16.37 7.74 -12.16
CA GLU A 288 -17.78 7.67 -12.56
C GLU A 288 -18.76 7.98 -11.43
N ALA A 289 -18.37 7.77 -10.16
CA ALA A 289 -19.29 7.84 -9.03
C ALA A 289 -19.98 9.20 -8.87
N ARG A 290 -19.30 10.32 -9.17
CA ARG A 290 -19.90 11.66 -9.07
C ARG A 290 -21.00 11.87 -10.11
N ASP A 291 -20.75 11.46 -11.34
CA ASP A 291 -21.73 11.60 -12.43
C ASP A 291 -22.93 10.67 -12.21
N ARG A 292 -22.70 9.45 -11.73
CA ARG A 292 -23.77 8.50 -11.36
C ARG A 292 -24.59 9.00 -10.19
N LYS A 293 -23.97 9.66 -9.22
CA LYS A 293 -24.68 10.32 -8.10
C LYS A 293 -25.61 11.43 -8.59
N ALA A 294 -25.14 12.27 -9.51
CA ALA A 294 -25.96 13.34 -10.08
C ALA A 294 -27.18 12.81 -10.85
N ARG A 295 -27.15 11.54 -11.30
CA ARG A 295 -28.25 10.86 -12.00
C ARG A 295 -29.09 9.95 -11.09
N GLY A 296 -28.80 9.87 -9.79
CA GLY A 296 -29.50 8.97 -8.87
C GLY A 296 -29.18 7.47 -9.08
N GLU A 297 -28.15 7.13 -9.86
CA GLU A 297 -27.80 5.75 -10.21
C GLU A 297 -26.68 5.18 -9.33
N LEU A 298 -26.21 5.94 -8.33
CA LEU A 298 -25.01 5.59 -7.57
C LEU A 298 -25.11 4.21 -6.93
N ALA A 299 -26.22 3.88 -6.25
CA ALA A 299 -26.30 2.62 -5.55
C ALA A 299 -26.39 1.42 -6.49
N ALA A 300 -27.16 1.52 -7.57
CA ALA A 300 -27.20 0.50 -8.62
C ALA A 300 -25.81 0.28 -9.24
N PHE A 301 -25.06 1.36 -9.48
CA PHE A 301 -23.68 1.29 -9.97
C PHE A 301 -22.76 0.59 -8.96
N THR A 302 -22.76 1.02 -7.69
CA THR A 302 -21.96 0.41 -6.62
C THR A 302 -22.26 -1.08 -6.46
N ARG A 303 -23.54 -1.49 -6.39
CA ARG A 303 -23.94 -2.89 -6.27
C ARG A 303 -23.47 -3.73 -7.45
N ARG A 304 -23.59 -3.21 -8.67
CA ARG A 304 -23.08 -3.89 -9.89
C ARG A 304 -21.56 -4.01 -9.86
N THR A 305 -20.83 -2.97 -9.44
CA THR A 305 -19.38 -3.01 -9.31
C THR A 305 -18.94 -4.04 -8.27
N MET A 306 -19.59 -4.06 -7.09
CA MET A 306 -19.30 -5.06 -6.05
C MET A 306 -19.56 -6.48 -6.53
N TRP A 307 -20.68 -6.71 -7.22
CA TRP A 307 -20.99 -8.03 -7.80
C TRP A 307 -19.98 -8.44 -8.88
N GLY A 308 -19.62 -7.51 -9.77
CA GLY A 308 -18.60 -7.75 -10.79
C GLY A 308 -17.23 -8.10 -10.19
N LEU A 309 -16.82 -7.40 -9.13
CA LEU A 309 -15.61 -7.72 -8.37
C LEU A 309 -15.70 -9.09 -7.70
N PHE A 310 -16.84 -9.43 -7.09
CA PHE A 310 -17.03 -10.74 -6.47
C PHE A 310 -16.94 -11.87 -7.49
N VAL A 311 -17.62 -11.76 -8.64
CA VAL A 311 -17.58 -12.79 -9.69
C VAL A 311 -16.20 -12.88 -10.34
N ALA A 312 -15.52 -11.76 -10.55
CA ALA A 312 -14.21 -11.75 -11.21
C ALA A 312 -13.06 -12.19 -10.31
N GLY A 313 -13.06 -11.84 -9.02
CA GLY A 313 -11.95 -12.09 -8.10
C GLY A 313 -12.25 -13.03 -6.94
N GLY A 314 -13.52 -13.22 -6.57
CA GLY A 314 -13.94 -14.12 -5.50
C GLY A 314 -13.56 -15.58 -5.79
N PRO A 315 -14.00 -16.20 -6.90
CA PRO A 315 -13.68 -17.59 -7.20
C PRO A 315 -12.17 -17.87 -7.27
N PRO A 316 -11.32 -17.05 -7.95
CA PRO A 316 -9.88 -17.25 -7.92
C PRO A 316 -9.27 -17.18 -6.51
N LEU A 317 -9.72 -16.24 -5.67
CA LEU A 317 -9.25 -16.13 -4.28
C LEU A 317 -9.66 -17.34 -3.44
N VAL A 318 -10.90 -17.82 -3.59
CA VAL A 318 -11.38 -19.02 -2.90
C VAL A 318 -10.61 -20.26 -3.36
N LEU A 319 -10.35 -20.39 -4.66
CA LEU A 319 -9.55 -21.48 -5.20
C LEU A 319 -8.14 -21.50 -4.61
N VAL A 320 -7.48 -20.33 -4.55
CA VAL A 320 -6.18 -20.19 -3.89
C VAL A 320 -6.29 -20.56 -2.41
N GLY A 321 -7.31 -20.07 -1.71
CA GLY A 321 -7.60 -20.39 -0.31
C GLY A 321 -7.69 -21.88 -0.04
N VAL A 322 -8.49 -22.60 -0.83
CA VAL A 322 -8.73 -24.04 -0.66
C VAL A 322 -7.51 -24.89 -1.06
N LEU A 323 -6.78 -24.50 -2.11
CA LEU A 323 -5.61 -25.25 -2.57
C LEU A 323 -4.34 -24.95 -1.77
N SER A 324 -4.26 -23.78 -1.12
CA SER A 324 -3.04 -23.33 -0.46
C SER A 324 -2.52 -24.24 0.67
N PRO A 325 -3.33 -24.88 1.53
CA PRO A 325 -2.81 -25.79 2.56
C PRO A 325 -2.14 -27.03 1.97
N LEU A 326 -2.58 -27.46 0.78
CA LEU A 326 -2.02 -28.62 0.08
C LEU A 326 -0.78 -28.26 -0.74
N LEU A 327 -0.77 -27.08 -1.35
CA LEU A 327 0.28 -26.66 -2.28
C LEU A 327 1.43 -25.90 -1.61
N ALA A 328 1.23 -25.29 -0.44
CA ALA A 328 2.24 -24.43 0.18
C ALA A 328 3.53 -25.18 0.50
N GLY A 329 3.45 -26.37 1.09
CA GLY A 329 4.62 -27.21 1.39
C GLY A 329 5.40 -27.58 0.13
N PHE A 330 4.70 -27.97 -0.94
CA PHE A 330 5.32 -28.34 -2.21
C PHE A 330 5.95 -27.14 -2.95
N VAL A 331 5.26 -26.01 -3.01
CA VAL A 331 5.70 -24.83 -3.77
C VAL A 331 6.80 -24.06 -3.03
N PHE A 332 6.60 -23.81 -1.74
CA PHE A 332 7.47 -22.93 -0.95
C PHE A 332 8.50 -23.70 -0.11
N GLY A 333 8.25 -24.97 0.21
CA GLY A 333 9.04 -25.82 1.11
C GLY A 333 8.21 -26.27 2.31
N GLU A 334 8.54 -27.42 2.91
CA GLU A 334 7.75 -28.02 4.01
C GLU A 334 7.62 -27.09 5.22
N ASP A 335 8.66 -26.31 5.53
CA ASP A 335 8.63 -25.32 6.61
C ASP A 335 7.56 -24.22 6.42
N TRP A 336 7.04 -24.06 5.19
CA TRP A 336 6.04 -23.07 4.81
C TRP A 336 4.61 -23.60 4.75
N ALA A 337 4.36 -24.86 5.12
CA ALA A 337 3.02 -25.44 5.14
C ALA A 337 2.04 -24.61 6.00
N ARG A 338 2.52 -24.06 7.13
CA ARG A 338 1.75 -23.16 8.00
C ARG A 338 1.25 -21.91 7.27
N ALA A 339 2.02 -21.34 6.34
CA ALA A 339 1.56 -20.20 5.55
C ALA A 339 0.37 -20.54 4.66
N GLY A 340 0.29 -21.77 4.13
CA GLY A 340 -0.87 -22.26 3.37
C GLY A 340 -2.14 -22.32 4.23
N VAL A 341 -2.03 -22.77 5.48
CA VAL A 341 -3.16 -22.76 6.43
C VAL A 341 -3.62 -21.33 6.71
N LEU A 342 -2.70 -20.39 6.88
CA LEU A 342 -3.05 -18.98 7.09
C LEU A 342 -3.70 -18.36 5.85
N VAL A 343 -3.27 -18.70 4.63
CA VAL A 343 -3.95 -18.27 3.39
C VAL A 343 -5.42 -18.71 3.39
N ALA A 344 -5.71 -19.95 3.79
CA ALA A 344 -7.08 -20.44 3.91
C ALA A 344 -7.90 -19.60 4.94
N TRP A 345 -7.36 -19.35 6.13
CA TRP A 345 -8.01 -18.51 7.15
C TRP A 345 -8.24 -17.07 6.69
N MET A 346 -7.31 -16.51 5.90
CA MET A 346 -7.39 -15.14 5.40
C MET A 346 -8.30 -15.00 4.17
N THR A 347 -8.76 -16.11 3.58
CA THR A 347 -9.58 -16.10 2.37
C THR A 347 -10.89 -15.31 2.52
N PRO A 348 -11.72 -15.52 3.56
CA PRO A 348 -12.94 -14.75 3.76
C PRO A 348 -12.65 -13.25 3.88
N TRP A 349 -11.59 -12.89 4.61
CA TRP A 349 -11.15 -11.51 4.76
C TRP A 349 -10.79 -10.89 3.41
N PHE A 350 -9.91 -11.51 2.64
CA PHE A 350 -9.44 -10.95 1.38
C PHE A 350 -10.51 -10.89 0.30
N VAL A 351 -11.45 -11.82 0.26
CA VAL A 351 -12.62 -11.74 -0.63
C VAL A 351 -13.46 -10.51 -0.30
N LEU A 352 -13.81 -10.30 0.98
CA LEU A 352 -14.58 -9.13 1.41
C LEU A 352 -13.82 -7.82 1.16
N GLN A 353 -12.52 -7.80 1.41
CA GLN A 353 -11.66 -6.64 1.16
C GLN A 353 -11.57 -6.32 -0.34
N PHE A 354 -11.42 -7.33 -1.19
CA PHE A 354 -11.33 -7.15 -2.64
C PHE A 354 -12.59 -6.53 -3.23
N VAL A 355 -13.76 -6.93 -2.73
CA VAL A 355 -15.06 -6.38 -3.15
C VAL A 355 -15.27 -4.96 -2.62
N THR A 356 -14.90 -4.71 -1.36
CA THR A 356 -15.25 -3.46 -0.65
C THR A 356 -14.27 -2.32 -0.90
N SER A 357 -12.97 -2.61 -1.01
CA SER A 357 -11.91 -1.59 -1.10
C SER A 357 -12.07 -0.66 -2.32
N PRO A 358 -12.33 -1.14 -3.55
CA PRO A 358 -12.46 -0.26 -4.72
C PRO A 358 -13.66 0.69 -4.65
N VAL A 359 -14.73 0.28 -3.98
CA VAL A 359 -15.98 1.06 -3.86
C VAL A 359 -16.03 1.94 -2.60
N SER A 360 -15.06 1.79 -1.69
CA SER A 360 -14.97 2.55 -0.43
C SER A 360 -14.95 4.08 -0.62
N ALA A 361 -14.52 4.54 -1.81
CA ALA A 361 -14.57 5.93 -2.23
C ALA A 361 -15.98 6.53 -2.19
N ILE A 362 -17.04 5.70 -2.17
CA ILE A 362 -18.42 6.16 -2.01
C ILE A 362 -18.61 7.04 -0.77
N LEU A 363 -17.95 6.72 0.35
CA LEU A 363 -18.06 7.50 1.58
C LEU A 363 -17.52 8.92 1.38
N HIS A 364 -16.50 9.08 0.55
CA HIS A 364 -15.93 10.37 0.19
C HIS A 364 -16.84 11.14 -0.78
N VAL A 365 -17.42 10.45 -1.77
CA VAL A 365 -18.37 11.03 -2.74
C VAL A 365 -19.68 11.46 -2.07
N GLU A 366 -20.09 10.75 -1.03
CA GLU A 366 -21.24 11.09 -0.19
C GLU A 366 -20.93 12.11 0.91
N GLY A 367 -19.68 12.58 1.03
CA GLY A 367 -19.28 13.55 2.05
C GLY A 367 -19.25 12.98 3.48
N ARG A 368 -19.35 11.65 3.65
CA ARG A 368 -19.34 10.94 4.94
C ARG A 368 -17.92 10.64 5.43
N LEU A 369 -17.05 11.65 5.41
CA LEU A 369 -15.64 11.54 5.82
C LEU A 369 -15.46 11.11 7.27
N VAL A 370 -16.30 11.63 8.18
CA VAL A 370 -16.27 11.27 9.61
C VAL A 370 -16.61 9.78 9.79
N LEU A 371 -17.62 9.27 9.07
CA LEU A 371 -17.97 7.85 9.10
C LEU A 371 -16.83 6.98 8.58
N ALA A 372 -16.17 7.38 7.49
CA ALA A 372 -15.00 6.67 6.96
C ALA A 372 -13.88 6.61 8.02
N MET A 373 -13.56 7.72 8.67
CA MET A 373 -12.55 7.76 9.72
C MET A 373 -12.91 6.89 10.93
N ILE A 374 -14.16 6.94 11.40
CA ILE A 374 -14.65 6.11 12.52
C ILE A 374 -14.53 4.63 12.15
N LEU A 375 -14.88 4.23 10.92
CA LEU A 375 -14.71 2.84 10.48
C LEU A 375 -13.24 2.41 10.51
N GLN A 376 -12.31 3.25 10.06
CA GLN A 376 -10.88 2.91 10.12
C GLN A 376 -10.38 2.79 11.56
N ALA A 377 -10.80 3.69 12.45
CA ALA A 377 -10.45 3.63 13.87
C ALA A 377 -11.03 2.38 14.55
N LEU A 378 -12.29 2.05 14.30
CA LEU A 378 -12.93 0.82 14.78
C LEU A 378 -12.22 -0.42 14.22
N GLY A 379 -11.84 -0.39 12.93
CA GLY A 379 -11.10 -1.46 12.29
C GLY A 379 -9.70 -1.68 12.88
N LEU A 380 -9.03 -0.61 13.32
CA LEU A 380 -7.79 -0.71 14.09
C LEU A 380 -8.05 -1.37 15.44
N LEU A 381 -9.02 -0.85 16.21
CA LEU A 381 -9.33 -1.38 17.54
C LEU A 381 -9.76 -2.85 17.50
N LEU A 382 -10.59 -3.22 16.52
CA LEU A 382 -11.06 -4.58 16.34
C LEU A 382 -9.90 -5.53 16.02
N ARG A 383 -9.04 -5.19 15.05
CA ARG A 383 -7.95 -6.08 14.61
C ARG A 383 -6.81 -6.14 15.62
N ALA A 384 -6.28 -4.99 16.04
CA ALA A 384 -5.19 -4.94 17.01
C ALA A 384 -5.66 -5.38 18.40
N GLY A 385 -6.85 -4.97 18.83
CA GLY A 385 -7.42 -5.37 20.12
C GLY A 385 -7.74 -6.87 20.18
N ALA A 386 -8.29 -7.46 19.12
CA ALA A 386 -8.54 -8.90 19.09
C ALA A 386 -7.24 -9.70 19.14
N VAL A 387 -6.20 -9.26 18.43
CA VAL A 387 -4.87 -9.91 18.49
C VAL A 387 -4.23 -9.74 19.86
N LEU A 388 -4.28 -8.55 20.48
CA LEU A 388 -3.81 -8.36 21.85
C LEU A 388 -4.53 -9.29 22.84
N ALA A 389 -5.86 -9.42 22.73
CA ALA A 389 -6.61 -10.36 23.55
C ALA A 389 -6.20 -11.81 23.29
N ALA A 390 -6.03 -12.21 22.03
CA ALA A 390 -5.56 -13.55 21.69
C ALA A 390 -4.17 -13.83 22.25
N LEU A 391 -3.23 -12.87 22.18
CA LEU A 391 -1.87 -13.03 22.70
C LEU A 391 -1.81 -13.20 24.23
N VAL A 392 -2.84 -12.78 24.96
CA VAL A 392 -2.91 -12.96 26.42
C VAL A 392 -3.60 -14.27 26.80
N TRP A 393 -4.64 -14.67 26.07
CA TRP A 393 -5.53 -15.77 26.46
C TRP A 393 -5.26 -17.07 25.68
N THR A 394 -4.97 -16.95 24.39
CA THR A 394 -4.82 -18.07 23.45
C THR A 394 -3.77 -17.74 22.36
N PRO A 395 -2.48 -17.63 22.71
CA PRO A 395 -1.45 -17.13 21.78
C PRO A 395 -1.32 -17.97 20.50
N GLU A 396 -1.58 -19.27 20.59
CA GLU A 396 -1.46 -20.24 19.50
C GLU A 396 -2.34 -19.92 18.27
N ILE A 397 -3.46 -19.21 18.47
CA ILE A 397 -4.42 -18.88 17.41
C ILE A 397 -4.45 -17.37 17.07
N ALA A 398 -3.45 -16.60 17.51
CA ALA A 398 -3.44 -15.15 17.31
C ALA A 398 -3.49 -14.74 15.83
N SER A 399 -2.85 -15.51 14.96
CA SER A 399 -2.87 -15.31 13.50
C SER A 399 -4.25 -15.56 12.89
N GLU A 400 -4.94 -16.60 13.35
CA GLU A 400 -6.30 -16.93 12.95
C GLU A 400 -7.28 -15.87 13.45
N VAL A 401 -7.13 -15.41 14.70
CA VAL A 401 -7.92 -14.29 15.25
C VAL A 401 -7.70 -13.02 14.44
N PHE A 402 -6.47 -12.76 13.97
CA PHE A 402 -6.20 -11.65 13.07
C PHE A 402 -6.96 -11.79 11.74
N ALA A 403 -6.94 -12.97 11.13
CA ALA A 403 -7.68 -13.22 9.89
C ALA A 403 -9.20 -13.06 10.06
N VAL A 404 -9.77 -13.60 11.15
CA VAL A 404 -11.21 -13.50 11.46
C VAL A 404 -11.61 -12.06 11.77
N SER A 405 -10.84 -11.35 12.61
CA SER A 405 -11.12 -9.93 12.91
C SER A 405 -11.03 -9.04 11.66
N GLY A 406 -10.12 -9.35 10.72
CA GLY A 406 -10.08 -8.75 9.39
C GLY A 406 -11.35 -9.02 8.57
N ALA A 407 -11.84 -10.26 8.55
CA ALA A 407 -13.07 -10.62 7.85
C ALA A 407 -14.29 -9.90 8.44
N VAL A 408 -14.40 -9.85 9.78
CA VAL A 408 -15.48 -9.12 10.47
C VAL A 408 -15.42 -7.63 10.13
N PHE A 409 -14.23 -7.01 10.18
CA PHE A 409 -14.07 -5.60 9.83
C PHE A 409 -14.54 -5.30 8.40
N TYR A 410 -14.07 -6.07 7.41
CA TYR A 410 -14.46 -5.85 6.03
C TYR A 410 -15.91 -6.22 5.73
N GLY A 411 -16.49 -7.19 6.47
CA GLY A 411 -17.93 -7.46 6.43
C GLY A 411 -18.76 -6.27 6.91
N VAL A 412 -18.39 -5.68 8.05
CA VAL A 412 -19.03 -4.44 8.56
C VAL A 412 -18.85 -3.29 7.57
N PHE A 413 -17.64 -3.11 7.03
CA PHE A 413 -17.39 -2.06 6.06
C PHE A 413 -18.24 -2.25 4.79
N MET A 414 -18.34 -3.48 4.28
CA MET A 414 -19.18 -3.81 3.13
C MET A 414 -20.65 -3.46 3.38
N MET A 415 -21.18 -3.82 4.56
CA MET A 415 -22.55 -3.47 4.95
C MET A 415 -22.75 -1.95 4.99
N VAL A 416 -21.83 -1.20 5.59
CA VAL A 416 -21.94 0.26 5.66
C VAL A 416 -21.90 0.90 4.27
N VAL A 417 -21.04 0.41 3.37
CA VAL A 417 -21.00 0.85 1.97
C VAL A 417 -22.35 0.59 1.29
N TYR A 418 -22.93 -0.59 1.48
CA TYR A 418 -24.23 -0.96 0.92
C TYR A 418 -25.36 -0.06 1.44
N PHE A 419 -25.40 0.22 2.74
CA PHE A 419 -26.40 1.11 3.35
C PHE A 419 -26.25 2.56 2.91
N VAL A 420 -25.02 3.09 2.86
CA VAL A 420 -24.76 4.46 2.41
C VAL A 420 -25.17 4.64 0.94
N ALA A 421 -24.89 3.63 0.11
CA ALA A 421 -25.33 3.63 -1.28
C ALA A 421 -26.86 3.74 -1.39
N GLY A 422 -27.62 2.94 -0.62
CA GLY A 422 -29.09 2.96 -0.65
C GLY A 422 -29.73 4.18 0.04
N ALA A 423 -29.07 4.80 1.02
CA ALA A 423 -29.57 6.01 1.67
C ALA A 423 -29.60 7.23 0.74
N GLY A 424 -28.67 7.28 -0.24
CA GLY A 424 -28.67 8.32 -1.27
C GLY A 424 -29.88 8.24 -2.22
N GLU A 425 -30.38 7.03 -2.49
CA GLU A 425 -31.59 6.81 -3.33
C GLU A 425 -32.88 7.29 -2.65
N ARG A 426 -32.91 7.40 -1.30
CA ARG A 426 -34.12 7.80 -0.54
C ARG A 426 -34.21 9.30 -0.23
N ALA A 427 -33.11 10.03 -0.42
CA ALA A 427 -33.02 11.46 -0.11
C ALA A 427 -33.16 12.37 -1.34
N GLN A 428 -33.19 11.77 -2.54
CA GLN A 428 -33.51 12.39 -3.82
C GLN A 428 -34.96 12.06 -4.16
#